data_AF-A0A1A0HDZ5-F1
#
_entry.id   AF-A0A1A0HDZ5-F1
#
_cell.length_a   1.000
_cell.length_b   1.000
_cell.length_c   1.000
_cell.angle_alpha   90.00
_cell.angle_beta   90.00
_cell.angle_gamma   90.00
#
_symmetry.space_group_name_H-M   'P 1'
#
loop_
_entity.id
_entity.type
_entity.pdbx_description
1 polymer ?
#
loop_
_entity_poly.entity_id
_entity_poly.type
_entity_poly.pdbx_seq_one_letter_code
_entity_poly.pdbx_strand_id
1 'polypeptide(L)'
;VQDSLRLAARSLNDATGYSGIEKHKLLVEQVERDIKQAREAVKIAKASYERAIQNRSDLQKEINELLTRKHTWSPIDVERFTELYKNDHRNQHDEVSSKLALDEAEQNVEAVQIKLTALILTRYHEEQLWSDKIRQALTWGTWMLMGVNIMLFATATFFVEPWKRRKLVNAFQAEVQLKMEEYSAELKSLSQQLSPETADARGTEESVPPETLVLDIETGTHRISFSEITSWKTLQNWVSAFVAAFKVPENTNFSMERPDFAIFSGILVAFGWLFGSLLN
;
A
#
# COMPACT_ATOMS: atom_id res chain seq x y z
N VAL A 1 -7.42 14.56 20.42
CA VAL A 1 -6.08 14.36 19.81
C VAL A 1 -5.36 13.12 20.36
N GLN A 2 -5.38 12.85 21.67
CA GLN A 2 -4.78 11.62 22.22
C GLN A 2 -5.51 10.33 21.80
N ASP A 3 -6.85 10.34 21.69
CA ASP A 3 -7.62 9.18 21.24
C ASP A 3 -7.40 8.84 19.77
N SER A 4 -7.30 9.86 18.90
CA SER A 4 -6.99 9.71 17.48
C SER A 4 -5.56 9.19 17.26
N LEU A 5 -4.60 9.58 18.11
CA LEU A 5 -3.22 9.06 18.03
C LEU A 5 -3.15 7.59 18.47
N ARG A 6 -3.93 7.19 19.47
CA ARG A 6 -4.03 5.80 19.94
C ARG A 6 -4.75 4.92 18.92
N LEU A 7 -5.81 5.42 18.29
CA LEU A 7 -6.49 4.74 17.19
C LEU A 7 -5.56 4.56 15.99
N ALA A 8 -4.82 5.62 15.61
CA ALA A 8 -3.83 5.55 14.54
C ALA A 8 -2.68 4.58 14.87
N ALA A 9 -2.19 4.56 16.12
CA ALA A 9 -1.16 3.63 16.55
C ALA A 9 -1.65 2.17 16.58
N ARG A 10 -2.92 1.94 16.96
CA ARG A 10 -3.55 0.60 16.90
C ARG A 10 -3.78 0.15 15.47
N SER A 11 -4.28 1.03 14.59
CA SER A 11 -4.44 0.71 13.17
C SER A 11 -3.10 0.51 12.49
N LEU A 12 -2.04 1.18 12.93
CA LEU A 12 -0.68 0.93 12.45
C LEU A 12 -0.17 -0.42 12.93
N ASN A 13 -0.40 -0.77 14.20
CA ASN A 13 -0.03 -2.06 14.77
C ASN A 13 -0.74 -3.23 14.04
N ASP A 14 -2.03 -3.05 13.74
CA ASP A 14 -2.81 -3.97 12.91
C ASP A 14 -2.30 -4.03 11.47
N ALA A 15 -1.96 -2.88 10.88
CA ALA A 15 -1.41 -2.80 9.51
C ALA A 15 0.00 -3.40 9.40
N THR A 16 0.82 -3.32 10.46
CA THR A 16 2.13 -3.97 10.53
C THR A 16 2.07 -5.48 10.74
N GLY A 17 0.88 -6.06 10.94
CA GLY A 17 0.64 -7.50 10.95
C GLY A 17 0.87 -8.20 12.29
N TYR A 18 1.25 -7.48 13.36
CA TYR A 18 1.48 -8.09 14.67
C TYR A 18 0.20 -8.64 15.32
N SER A 19 -0.96 -8.01 15.09
CA SER A 19 -2.24 -8.53 15.60
C SER A 19 -2.70 -9.79 14.88
N GLY A 20 -2.30 -9.97 13.61
CA GLY A 20 -2.51 -11.20 12.85
C GLY A 20 -1.82 -12.39 13.50
N ILE A 21 -0.58 -12.21 13.94
CA ILE A 21 0.22 -13.25 14.61
C ILE A 21 -0.41 -13.68 15.95
N GLU A 22 -0.84 -12.73 16.77
CA GLU A 22 -1.44 -13.02 18.07
C GLU A 22 -2.80 -13.73 17.92
N LYS A 23 -3.61 -13.29 16.95
CA LYS A 23 -4.87 -13.96 16.59
C LYS A 23 -4.62 -15.39 16.11
N HIS A 24 -3.62 -15.62 15.25
CA HIS A 24 -3.25 -16.96 14.79
C HIS A 24 -2.82 -17.86 15.93
N LYS A 25 -2.02 -17.34 16.87
CA LYS A 25 -1.58 -18.10 18.04
C LYS A 25 -2.76 -18.55 18.90
N LEU A 26 -3.68 -17.65 19.23
CA LEU A 26 -4.88 -17.96 20.01
C LEU A 26 -5.77 -18.98 19.31
N LEU A 27 -5.94 -18.85 17.99
CA LEU A 27 -6.72 -19.78 17.19
C LEU A 27 -6.08 -21.18 17.12
N VAL A 28 -4.76 -21.28 16.93
CA VAL A 28 -4.04 -22.56 16.98
C VAL A 28 -4.23 -23.23 18.34
N GLU A 29 -4.03 -22.48 19.42
CA GLU A 29 -4.14 -23.01 20.78
C GLU A 29 -5.58 -23.51 21.07
N GLN A 30 -6.60 -22.79 20.57
CA GLN A 30 -7.98 -23.23 20.69
C GLN A 30 -8.23 -24.53 19.92
N VAL A 31 -7.84 -24.62 18.65
CA VAL A 31 -8.06 -25.82 17.84
C VAL A 31 -7.27 -27.02 18.38
N GLU A 32 -6.07 -26.79 18.94
CA GLU A 32 -5.30 -27.84 19.63
C GLU A 32 -5.99 -28.36 20.90
N ARG A 33 -6.72 -27.50 21.62
CA ARG A 33 -7.57 -27.95 22.74
C ARG A 33 -8.77 -28.73 22.23
N ASP A 34 -9.44 -28.22 21.21
CA ASP A 34 -10.64 -28.83 20.64
C ASP A 34 -10.35 -30.23 20.09
N ILE A 35 -9.22 -30.43 19.39
CA ILE A 35 -8.85 -31.76 18.86
C ILE A 35 -8.51 -32.76 19.96
N LYS A 36 -7.90 -32.31 21.06
CA LYS A 36 -7.63 -33.17 22.23
C LYS A 36 -8.92 -33.60 22.89
N GLN A 37 -9.85 -32.67 23.09
CA GLN A 37 -11.17 -32.97 23.67
C GLN A 37 -11.99 -33.90 22.78
N ALA A 38 -12.03 -33.64 21.47
CA ALA A 38 -12.76 -34.48 20.52
C ALA A 38 -12.19 -35.91 20.47
N ARG A 39 -10.86 -36.07 20.49
CA ARG A 39 -10.22 -37.40 20.55
C ARG A 39 -10.54 -38.16 21.83
N GLU A 40 -10.57 -37.47 22.98
CA GLU A 40 -10.95 -38.12 24.23
C GLU A 40 -12.44 -38.51 24.22
N ALA A 41 -13.31 -37.68 23.63
CA ALA A 41 -14.73 -38.01 23.45
C ALA A 41 -14.91 -39.28 22.61
N VAL A 42 -14.19 -39.42 21.49
CA VAL A 42 -14.22 -40.65 20.67
C VAL A 42 -13.74 -41.85 21.47
N LYS A 43 -12.66 -41.72 22.25
CA LYS A 43 -12.15 -42.81 23.09
C LYS A 43 -13.19 -43.28 24.11
N ILE A 44 -13.88 -42.34 24.76
CA ILE A 44 -14.96 -42.64 25.71
C ILE A 44 -16.14 -43.31 25.00
N ALA A 45 -16.59 -42.75 23.87
CA ALA A 45 -17.71 -43.27 23.09
C ALA A 45 -17.44 -44.68 22.54
N LYS A 46 -16.20 -44.91 22.08
CA LYS A 46 -15.75 -46.23 21.62
C LYS A 46 -15.76 -47.24 22.75
N ALA A 47 -15.24 -46.86 23.93
CA ALA A 47 -15.27 -47.74 25.10
C ALA A 47 -16.70 -48.05 25.57
N SER A 48 -17.66 -47.12 25.46
CA SER A 48 -19.07 -47.41 25.74
C SER A 48 -19.70 -48.35 24.71
N TYR A 49 -19.40 -48.15 23.42
CA TYR A 49 -19.90 -49.01 22.36
C TYR A 49 -19.34 -50.43 22.44
N GLU A 50 -18.04 -50.59 22.71
CA GLU A 50 -17.42 -51.90 22.96
C GLU A 50 -18.06 -52.62 24.15
N ARG A 51 -18.35 -51.89 25.24
CA ARG A 51 -19.09 -52.45 26.39
C ARG A 51 -20.51 -52.87 26.03
N ALA A 52 -21.23 -52.08 25.23
CA ALA A 52 -22.58 -52.41 24.80
C ALA A 52 -22.61 -53.66 23.89
N ILE A 53 -21.67 -53.76 22.94
CA ILE A 53 -21.49 -54.96 22.10
C ILE A 53 -21.17 -56.18 22.96
N GLN A 54 -20.24 -56.07 23.90
CA GLN A 54 -19.83 -57.17 24.75
C GLN A 54 -21.02 -57.68 25.58
N ASN A 55 -21.76 -56.76 26.21
CA ASN A 55 -22.97 -57.09 26.96
C ASN A 55 -24.01 -57.80 26.08
N ARG A 56 -24.23 -57.34 24.84
CA ARG A 56 -25.15 -58.01 23.90
C ARG A 56 -24.65 -59.40 23.50
N SER A 57 -23.36 -59.55 23.23
CA SER A 57 -22.77 -60.85 22.90
C SER A 57 -22.94 -61.84 24.06
N ASP A 58 -22.71 -61.39 25.29
CA ASP A 58 -22.82 -62.24 26.47
C ASP A 58 -24.28 -62.59 26.79
N LEU A 59 -25.21 -61.63 26.66
CA LEU A 59 -26.66 -61.92 26.70
C LEU A 59 -27.06 -63.01 25.68
N GLN A 60 -26.62 -62.88 24.43
CA GLN A 60 -26.96 -63.83 23.37
C GLN A 60 -26.37 -65.22 23.62
N LYS A 61 -25.12 -65.31 24.10
CA LYS A 61 -24.51 -66.58 24.50
C LYS A 61 -25.30 -67.24 25.62
N GLU A 62 -25.67 -66.48 26.64
CA GLU A 62 -26.41 -67.00 27.80
C GLU A 62 -27.83 -67.44 27.42
N ILE A 63 -28.53 -66.67 26.60
CA ILE A 63 -29.83 -67.05 26.03
C ILE A 63 -29.69 -68.36 25.22
N ASN A 64 -28.67 -68.47 24.38
CA ASN A 64 -28.44 -69.67 23.57
C ASN A 64 -28.14 -70.89 24.47
N GLU A 65 -27.26 -70.74 25.45
CA GLU A 65 -26.97 -71.78 26.44
C GLU A 65 -28.25 -72.28 27.12
N LEU A 66 -29.10 -71.36 27.61
CA LEU A 66 -30.38 -71.71 28.20
C LEU A 66 -31.29 -72.43 27.20
N LEU A 67 -31.42 -71.93 25.97
CA LEU A 67 -32.26 -72.55 24.94
C LEU A 67 -31.81 -73.96 24.56
N THR A 68 -30.50 -74.24 24.51
CA THR A 68 -29.99 -75.59 24.18
C THR A 68 -30.37 -76.63 25.23
N ARG A 69 -30.40 -76.24 26.52
CA ARG A 69 -30.79 -77.10 27.65
C ARG A 69 -32.25 -76.93 28.08
N LYS A 70 -33.14 -76.52 27.18
CA LYS A 70 -34.57 -76.26 27.46
C LYS A 70 -35.33 -77.39 28.16
N HIS A 71 -34.98 -78.64 27.86
CA HIS A 71 -35.64 -79.82 28.41
C HIS A 71 -35.30 -80.11 29.89
N THR A 72 -34.27 -79.45 30.44
CA THR A 72 -33.81 -79.62 31.84
C THR A 72 -33.82 -78.31 32.63
N TRP A 73 -34.67 -77.35 32.25
CA TRP A 73 -34.79 -76.07 32.95
C TRP A 73 -35.21 -76.23 34.41
N SER A 74 -34.46 -75.58 35.30
CA SER A 74 -34.87 -75.32 36.68
C SER A 74 -35.75 -74.06 36.75
N PRO A 75 -36.52 -73.84 37.84
CA PRO A 75 -37.27 -72.60 38.04
C PRO A 75 -36.41 -71.33 37.94
N ILE A 76 -35.15 -71.41 38.39
CA ILE A 76 -34.17 -70.31 38.31
C ILE A 76 -33.78 -70.00 36.85
N ASP A 77 -33.65 -71.02 36.00
CA ASP A 77 -33.33 -70.83 34.59
C ASP A 77 -34.45 -70.10 33.83
N VAL A 78 -35.71 -70.34 34.22
CA VAL A 78 -36.89 -69.68 33.64
C VAL A 78 -36.95 -68.19 34.03
N GLU A 79 -36.67 -67.89 35.30
CA GLU A 79 -36.59 -66.50 35.78
C GLU A 79 -35.47 -65.74 35.07
N ARG A 80 -34.28 -66.35 34.99
CA ARG A 80 -33.11 -65.78 34.30
C ARG A 80 -33.37 -65.57 32.81
N PHE A 81 -33.98 -66.54 32.11
CA PHE A 81 -34.39 -66.38 30.71
C PHE A 81 -35.35 -65.21 30.52
N THR A 82 -36.33 -65.08 31.42
CA THR A 82 -37.32 -63.98 31.37
C THR A 82 -36.65 -62.63 31.59
N GLU A 83 -35.69 -62.55 32.52
CA GLU A 83 -34.90 -61.34 32.76
C GLU A 83 -34.03 -60.98 31.55
N LEU A 84 -33.28 -61.95 31.00
CA LEU A 84 -32.45 -61.77 29.81
C LEU A 84 -33.27 -61.26 28.63
N TYR A 85 -34.44 -61.86 28.39
CA TYR A 85 -35.34 -61.47 27.30
C TYR A 85 -35.90 -60.06 27.50
N LYS A 86 -36.27 -59.70 28.73
CA LYS A 86 -36.73 -58.34 29.06
C LYS A 86 -35.62 -57.30 28.86
N ASN A 87 -34.38 -57.66 29.18
CA ASN A 87 -33.22 -56.80 29.05
C ASN A 87 -32.67 -56.72 27.61
N ASP A 88 -33.02 -57.64 26.72
CA ASP A 88 -32.55 -57.69 25.33
C ASP A 88 -32.85 -56.40 24.56
N HIS A 89 -34.08 -55.91 24.63
CA HIS A 89 -34.47 -54.66 23.97
C HIS A 89 -33.73 -53.44 24.51
N ARG A 90 -33.43 -53.41 25.83
CA ARG A 90 -32.63 -52.34 26.43
C ARG A 90 -31.19 -52.39 25.92
N ASN A 91 -30.56 -53.57 25.93
CA ASN A 91 -29.19 -53.71 25.45
C ASN A 91 -29.08 -53.43 23.94
N GLN A 92 -30.10 -53.79 23.14
CA GLN A 92 -30.16 -53.44 21.73
C GLN A 92 -30.26 -51.93 21.53
N HIS A 93 -31.09 -51.24 22.31
CA HIS A 93 -31.18 -49.78 22.27
C HIS A 93 -29.86 -49.12 22.72
N ASP A 94 -29.22 -49.65 23.76
CA ASP A 94 -27.95 -49.14 24.28
C ASP A 94 -26.81 -49.31 23.28
N GLU A 95 -26.78 -50.42 22.53
CA GLU A 95 -25.83 -50.63 21.42
C GLU A 95 -26.04 -49.62 20.29
N VAL A 96 -27.29 -49.44 19.84
CA VAL A 96 -27.61 -48.50 18.76
C VAL A 96 -27.30 -47.06 19.17
N SER A 97 -27.70 -46.65 20.38
CA SER A 97 -27.43 -45.31 20.88
C SER A 97 -25.93 -45.04 21.09
N SER A 98 -25.19 -46.02 21.63
CA SER A 98 -23.73 -45.91 21.78
C SER A 98 -23.01 -45.86 20.43
N LYS A 99 -23.53 -46.57 19.43
CA LYS A 99 -23.00 -46.51 18.05
C LYS A 99 -23.22 -45.14 17.43
N LEU A 100 -24.43 -44.58 17.54
CA LEU A 100 -24.73 -43.24 17.04
C LEU A 100 -23.85 -42.17 17.72
N ALA A 101 -23.65 -42.29 19.04
CA ALA A 101 -22.77 -41.40 19.79
C ALA A 101 -21.30 -41.54 19.36
N LEU A 102 -20.84 -42.75 19.02
CA LEU A 102 -19.51 -42.96 18.45
C LEU A 102 -19.38 -42.31 17.07
N ASP A 103 -20.32 -42.55 16.17
CA ASP A 103 -20.32 -41.98 14.81
C ASP A 103 -20.33 -40.43 14.87
N GLU A 104 -21.12 -39.82 15.76
CA GLU A 104 -21.13 -38.37 15.98
C GLU A 104 -19.79 -37.84 16.52
N ALA A 105 -19.20 -38.54 17.49
CA ALA A 105 -17.90 -38.16 18.04
C ALA A 105 -16.79 -38.26 16.97
N GLU A 106 -16.81 -39.30 16.13
CA GLU A 106 -15.86 -39.48 15.02
C GLU A 106 -16.00 -38.37 13.97
N GLN A 107 -17.23 -38.02 13.59
CA GLN A 107 -17.50 -36.89 12.69
C GLN A 107 -17.00 -35.56 13.27
N ASN A 108 -17.18 -35.34 14.59
CA ASN A 108 -16.69 -34.13 15.24
C ASN A 108 -15.15 -34.05 15.21
N VAL A 109 -14.45 -35.17 15.43
CA VAL A 109 -12.98 -35.21 15.30
C VAL A 109 -12.54 -34.86 13.89
N GLU A 110 -13.18 -35.43 12.87
CA GLU A 110 -12.87 -35.13 11.47
C GLU A 110 -13.10 -33.65 11.15
N ALA A 111 -14.22 -33.07 11.60
CA ALA A 111 -14.52 -31.66 11.42
C ALA A 111 -13.46 -30.75 12.07
N VAL A 112 -13.00 -31.07 13.28
CA VAL A 112 -11.94 -30.31 13.96
C VAL A 112 -10.59 -30.48 13.27
N GLN A 113 -10.29 -31.66 12.73
CA GLN A 113 -9.06 -31.92 11.98
C GLN A 113 -9.00 -31.15 10.66
N ILE A 114 -10.13 -31.02 9.96
CA ILE A 114 -10.25 -30.16 8.77
C ILE A 114 -9.99 -28.70 9.15
N LYS A 115 -10.58 -28.21 10.25
CA LYS A 115 -10.34 -26.85 10.76
C LYS A 115 -8.86 -26.61 11.07
N LEU A 116 -8.19 -27.56 11.73
CA LEU A 116 -6.75 -27.46 12.03
C LEU A 116 -5.92 -27.33 10.75
N THR A 117 -6.22 -28.16 9.75
CA THR A 117 -5.51 -28.15 8.46
C THR A 117 -5.70 -26.82 7.73
N ALA A 118 -6.94 -26.30 7.69
CA ALA A 118 -7.22 -24.98 7.13
C ALA A 118 -6.43 -23.87 7.86
N LEU A 119 -6.36 -23.94 9.20
CA LEU A 119 -5.67 -22.94 10.01
C LEU A 119 -4.15 -22.94 9.79
N ILE A 120 -3.55 -24.13 9.62
CA ILE A 120 -2.14 -24.28 9.27
C ILE A 120 -1.87 -23.62 7.91
N LEU A 121 -2.75 -23.84 6.93
CA LEU A 121 -2.62 -23.25 5.60
C LEU A 121 -2.75 -21.72 5.66
N THR A 122 -3.74 -21.19 6.39
CA THR A 122 -3.92 -19.74 6.56
C THR A 122 -2.69 -19.12 7.21
N ARG A 123 -2.15 -19.73 8.27
CA ARG A 123 -0.92 -19.26 8.92
C ARG A 123 0.26 -19.22 7.93
N TYR A 124 0.41 -20.26 7.12
CA TYR A 124 1.47 -20.32 6.12
C TYR A 124 1.36 -19.18 5.10
N HIS A 125 0.16 -18.93 4.58
CA HIS A 125 -0.06 -17.82 3.65
C HIS A 125 0.14 -16.45 4.30
N GLU A 126 -0.25 -16.30 5.56
CA GLU A 126 -0.03 -15.05 6.28
C GLU A 126 1.46 -14.78 6.53
N GLU A 127 2.22 -15.80 6.93
CA GLU A 127 3.68 -15.72 7.08
C GLU A 127 4.36 -15.35 5.75
N GLN A 128 3.90 -15.94 4.64
CA GLN A 128 4.39 -15.61 3.30
C GLN A 128 4.08 -14.17 2.91
N LEU A 129 2.82 -13.75 3.06
CA LEU A 129 2.39 -12.39 2.78
C LEU A 129 3.17 -11.38 3.62
N TRP A 130 3.48 -11.72 4.87
CA TRP A 130 4.29 -10.85 5.74
C TRP A 130 5.73 -10.71 5.24
N SER A 131 6.36 -11.82 4.81
CA SER A 131 7.70 -11.79 4.19
C SER A 131 7.74 -10.91 2.94
N ASP A 132 6.73 -11.03 2.08
CA ASP A 132 6.61 -10.21 0.88
C ASP A 132 6.36 -8.73 1.18
N LYS A 133 5.49 -8.43 2.13
CA LYS A 133 5.20 -7.05 2.55
C LYS A 133 6.44 -6.33 3.08
N ILE A 134 7.30 -7.01 3.85
CA ILE A 134 8.54 -6.40 4.35
C ILE A 134 9.54 -6.16 3.21
N ARG A 135 9.72 -7.13 2.32
CA ARG A 135 10.59 -6.95 1.14
C ARG A 135 10.15 -5.75 0.32
N GLN A 136 8.84 -5.64 0.09
CA GLN A 136 8.27 -4.50 -0.61
C GLN A 136 8.52 -3.22 0.19
N ALA A 137 8.18 -3.14 1.48
CA ALA A 137 8.39 -1.95 2.30
C ALA A 137 9.85 -1.45 2.27
N LEU A 138 10.83 -2.35 2.37
CA LEU A 138 12.26 -2.01 2.32
C LEU A 138 12.72 -1.59 0.93
N THR A 139 12.24 -2.26 -0.13
CA THR A 139 12.55 -1.91 -1.53
C THR A 139 11.97 -0.53 -1.85
N TRP A 140 10.70 -0.31 -1.53
CA TRP A 140 10.00 0.95 -1.75
C TRP A 140 10.53 2.09 -0.88
N GLY A 141 11.00 1.81 0.34
CA GLY A 141 11.68 2.80 1.17
C GLY A 141 12.94 3.36 0.49
N THR A 142 13.70 2.52 -0.20
CA THR A 142 14.89 2.95 -0.96
C THR A 142 14.51 3.81 -2.16
N TRP A 143 13.46 3.44 -2.91
CA TRP A 143 12.94 4.25 -4.02
C TRP A 143 12.39 5.60 -3.56
N MET A 144 11.70 5.63 -2.42
CA MET A 144 11.22 6.87 -1.82
C MET A 144 12.40 7.78 -1.44
N LEU A 145 13.44 7.23 -0.81
CA LEU A 145 14.63 7.98 -0.42
C LEU A 145 15.38 8.53 -1.64
N MET A 146 15.51 7.71 -2.69
CA MET A 146 16.07 8.12 -3.97
C MET A 146 15.26 9.25 -4.61
N GLY A 147 13.93 9.15 -4.60
CA GLY A 147 13.03 10.19 -5.13
C GLY A 147 13.16 11.53 -4.38
N VAL A 148 13.24 11.49 -3.05
CA VAL A 148 13.51 12.69 -2.23
C VAL A 148 14.86 13.30 -2.59
N ASN A 149 15.88 12.47 -2.81
CA ASN A 149 17.21 12.95 -3.20
C ASN A 149 17.20 13.64 -4.56
N ILE A 150 16.53 13.04 -5.55
CA ILE A 150 16.34 13.63 -6.89
C ILE A 150 15.56 14.95 -6.79
N MET A 151 14.49 14.99 -5.97
CA MET A 151 13.71 16.22 -5.76
C MET A 151 14.57 17.33 -5.13
N LEU A 152 15.43 16.98 -4.17
CA LEU A 152 16.34 17.92 -3.52
C LEU A 152 17.38 18.47 -4.50
N PHE A 153 17.95 17.60 -5.34
CA PHE A 153 18.84 17.99 -6.44
C PHE A 153 18.15 18.88 -7.45
N ALA A 154 16.95 18.51 -7.93
CA ALA A 154 16.18 19.32 -8.87
C ALA A 154 15.88 20.70 -8.28
N THR A 155 15.46 20.78 -7.02
CA THR A 155 15.24 22.06 -6.33
C THR A 155 16.52 22.89 -6.26
N ALA A 156 17.65 22.27 -5.90
CA ALA A 156 18.94 22.95 -5.84
C ALA A 156 19.40 23.45 -7.22
N THR A 157 19.35 22.63 -8.27
CA THR A 157 19.72 23.01 -9.63
C THR A 157 18.80 24.10 -10.16
N PHE A 158 17.48 23.98 -9.96
CA PHE A 158 16.51 24.91 -10.54
C PHE A 158 16.43 26.25 -9.80
N PHE A 159 16.70 26.30 -8.49
CA PHE A 159 16.64 27.54 -7.72
C PHE A 159 18.01 28.14 -7.41
N VAL A 160 18.99 27.33 -7.00
CA VAL A 160 20.29 27.83 -6.50
C VAL A 160 21.23 28.21 -7.64
N GLU A 161 21.30 27.43 -8.72
CA GLU A 161 22.17 27.77 -9.86
C GLU A 161 21.78 29.06 -10.59
N PRO A 162 20.50 29.31 -10.96
CA PRO A 162 20.15 30.57 -11.58
C PRO A 162 20.31 31.75 -10.62
N TRP A 163 20.11 31.56 -9.31
CA TRP A 163 20.37 32.61 -8.33
C TRP A 163 21.86 32.95 -8.22
N LYS A 164 22.72 31.92 -8.18
CA LYS A 164 24.18 32.10 -8.24
C LYS A 164 24.62 32.77 -9.55
N ARG A 165 24.10 32.34 -10.70
CA ARG A 165 24.41 32.93 -12.01
C ARG A 165 23.95 34.38 -12.11
N ARG A 166 22.72 34.70 -11.66
CA ARG A 166 22.21 36.08 -11.62
C ARG A 166 23.07 36.99 -10.76
N LYS A 167 23.50 36.52 -9.57
CA LYS A 167 24.37 37.31 -8.69
C LYS A 167 25.75 37.59 -9.31
N LEU A 168 26.35 36.58 -9.96
CA LEU A 168 27.64 36.72 -10.65
C LEU A 168 27.57 37.65 -11.86
N VAL A 169 26.55 37.51 -12.71
CA VAL A 169 26.37 38.35 -13.90
C VAL A 169 26.10 39.81 -13.50
N ASN A 170 25.30 40.04 -12.47
CA ASN A 170 25.04 41.40 -11.97
C ASN A 170 26.30 42.04 -11.38
N ALA A 171 27.14 41.28 -10.66
CA ALA A 171 28.42 41.77 -10.17
C ALA A 171 29.40 42.09 -11.32
N PHE A 172 29.42 41.26 -12.36
CA PHE A 172 30.29 41.46 -13.52
C PHE A 172 29.83 42.64 -14.39
N GLN A 173 28.53 42.83 -14.58
CA GLN A 173 27.99 43.99 -15.29
C GLN A 173 28.27 45.30 -14.55
N ALA A 174 28.17 45.32 -13.21
CA ALA A 174 28.52 46.49 -12.42
C ALA A 174 30.01 46.87 -12.60
N GLU A 175 30.90 45.89 -12.63
CA GLU A 175 32.34 46.15 -12.78
C GLU A 175 32.73 46.52 -14.22
N VAL A 176 32.10 45.91 -15.23
CA VAL A 176 32.30 46.27 -16.64
C VAL A 176 31.75 47.65 -16.96
N GLN A 177 30.59 48.03 -16.40
CA GLN A 177 30.04 49.37 -16.57
C GLN A 177 30.94 50.43 -15.93
N LEU A 178 31.46 50.18 -14.72
CA LEU A 178 32.43 51.08 -14.08
C LEU A 178 33.67 51.29 -14.94
N LYS A 179 34.25 50.21 -15.48
CA LYS A 179 35.44 50.33 -16.35
C LYS A 179 35.13 51.00 -17.69
N MET A 180 33.94 50.78 -18.26
CA MET A 180 33.53 51.46 -19.50
C MET A 180 33.26 52.95 -19.27
N GLU A 181 32.69 53.33 -18.12
CA GLU A 181 32.54 54.73 -17.74
C GLU A 181 33.91 55.39 -17.54
N GLU A 182 34.85 54.72 -16.87
CA GLU A 182 36.24 55.16 -16.69
C GLU A 182 36.95 55.36 -18.04
N TYR A 183 36.90 54.38 -18.95
CA TYR A 183 37.46 54.52 -20.31
C TYR A 183 36.76 55.60 -21.14
N SER A 184 35.45 55.77 -20.99
CA SER A 184 34.71 56.82 -21.71
C SER A 184 35.05 58.22 -21.18
N ALA A 185 35.32 58.36 -19.88
CA ALA A 185 35.77 59.59 -19.26
C ALA A 185 37.21 59.93 -19.67
N GLU A 186 38.10 58.93 -19.73
CA GLU A 186 39.45 59.06 -20.27
C GLU A 186 39.43 59.48 -21.75
N LEU A 187 38.62 58.81 -22.59
CA LEU A 187 38.46 59.17 -24.01
C LEU A 187 37.88 60.57 -24.21
N LYS A 188 36.88 60.97 -23.41
CA LYS A 188 36.36 62.34 -23.42
C LYS A 188 37.45 63.34 -23.03
N SER A 189 38.22 63.07 -21.98
CA SER A 189 39.32 63.94 -21.56
C SER A 189 40.41 64.07 -22.62
N LEU A 190 40.71 62.99 -23.35
CA LEU A 190 41.67 62.97 -24.45
C LEU A 190 41.14 63.72 -25.68
N SER A 191 39.86 63.56 -26.00
CA SER A 191 39.19 64.30 -27.08
C SER A 191 39.11 65.81 -26.78
N GLN A 192 38.93 66.19 -25.52
CA GLN A 192 38.90 67.58 -25.08
C GLN A 192 40.29 68.23 -25.06
N GLN A 193 41.36 67.43 -24.93
CA GLN A 193 42.75 67.88 -25.13
C GLN A 193 43.13 68.06 -26.61
N LEU A 194 42.32 67.54 -27.55
CA LEU A 194 42.60 67.53 -29.00
C LEU A 194 41.78 68.55 -29.81
N SER A 195 41.30 69.65 -29.20
CA SER A 195 40.68 70.75 -29.96
C SER A 195 41.16 72.13 -29.52
N PRO A 196 41.70 72.91 -30.47
CA PRO A 196 41.27 74.28 -30.71
C PRO A 196 40.68 74.46 -32.13
N GLU A 197 39.41 74.82 -32.16
CA GLU A 197 38.74 75.88 -32.94
C GLU A 197 39.09 76.15 -34.42
N THR A 198 38.11 75.88 -35.31
CA THR A 198 37.59 76.86 -36.30
C THR A 198 36.09 76.60 -36.58
N ALA A 199 35.25 77.61 -36.33
CA ALA A 199 33.90 77.82 -36.91
C ALA A 199 34.04 78.28 -38.41
N ASP A 200 33.08 78.30 -39.34
CA ASP A 200 31.63 78.59 -39.31
C ASP A 200 30.95 78.25 -40.68
N ALA A 201 29.62 78.10 -40.67
CA ALA A 201 28.60 78.46 -41.69
C ALA A 201 28.29 77.66 -42.99
N ARG A 202 27.07 77.04 -42.99
CA ARG A 202 25.85 77.30 -43.84
C ARG A 202 25.37 76.31 -44.95
N GLY A 203 24.10 75.87 -44.79
CA GLY A 203 23.10 75.47 -45.81
C GLY A 203 23.12 73.99 -46.24
N THR A 204 22.03 73.22 -46.46
CA THR A 204 20.57 73.46 -46.52
C THR A 204 19.85 72.10 -46.37
N GLU A 205 18.55 72.15 -46.06
CA GLU A 205 17.53 71.11 -45.80
C GLU A 205 17.49 69.88 -46.76
N GLU A 206 17.10 68.68 -46.26
CA GLU A 206 15.77 68.05 -46.50
C GLU A 206 15.58 66.63 -45.87
N SER A 207 14.46 66.48 -45.15
CA SER A 207 13.52 65.32 -44.97
C SER A 207 14.01 63.91 -44.51
N VAL A 208 13.68 63.41 -43.29
CA VAL A 208 12.46 62.64 -42.82
C VAL A 208 12.72 61.09 -42.75
N PRO A 209 12.16 60.24 -41.83
CA PRO A 209 11.60 60.37 -40.46
C PRO A 209 12.12 59.28 -39.44
N PRO A 210 11.61 59.18 -38.18
CA PRO A 210 12.23 58.45 -37.06
C PRO A 210 11.63 57.06 -36.80
N GLU A 211 12.42 56.12 -36.27
CA GLU A 211 11.91 54.86 -35.72
C GLU A 211 12.08 54.85 -34.19
N THR A 212 11.02 55.30 -33.52
CA THR A 212 10.79 55.13 -32.08
C THR A 212 10.45 53.67 -31.79
N LEU A 213 11.37 52.91 -31.19
CA LEU A 213 11.02 51.68 -30.50
C LEU A 213 10.44 52.03 -29.12
N VAL A 214 9.13 52.28 -29.14
CA VAL A 214 8.26 52.23 -27.98
C VAL A 214 8.34 50.81 -27.42
N LEU A 215 8.82 50.67 -26.17
CA LEU A 215 8.59 49.45 -25.39
C LEU A 215 7.15 49.51 -24.88
N ASP A 216 6.23 49.00 -25.70
CA ASP A 216 4.87 48.75 -25.28
C ASP A 216 4.87 47.71 -24.15
N ILE A 217 4.28 48.13 -23.03
CA ILE A 217 3.86 47.25 -21.95
C ILE A 217 2.56 46.60 -22.44
N GLU A 218 2.65 45.48 -23.17
CA GLU A 218 1.48 44.67 -23.50
C GLU A 218 1.22 43.59 -22.46
N THR A 219 -0.01 43.63 -21.97
CA THR A 219 -0.67 42.81 -20.95
C THR A 219 -0.50 41.31 -21.18
N GLY A 220 -0.06 40.62 -20.12
CA GLY A 220 0.26 39.20 -20.12
C GLY A 220 -0.91 38.28 -20.45
N THR A 221 -0.77 37.55 -21.55
CA THR A 221 -1.47 36.29 -21.77
C THR A 221 -0.41 35.21 -21.96
N HIS A 222 -0.19 34.37 -20.94
CA HIS A 222 0.80 33.30 -21.00
C HIS A 222 0.18 32.04 -21.61
N ARG A 223 0.53 31.73 -22.86
CA ARG A 223 0.13 30.50 -23.57
C ARG A 223 1.01 29.35 -23.09
N ILE A 224 0.42 28.31 -22.51
CA ILE A 224 1.12 27.11 -22.09
C ILE A 224 1.01 26.07 -23.20
N SER A 225 2.11 25.84 -23.93
CA SER A 225 2.20 24.79 -24.96
C SER A 225 3.26 23.75 -24.58
N PHE A 226 2.85 22.49 -24.42
CA PHE A 226 3.73 21.35 -24.06
C PHE A 226 4.25 20.61 -25.29
N SER A 227 3.59 20.77 -26.44
CA SER A 227 3.97 20.16 -27.73
C SER A 227 5.25 20.74 -28.37
N GLU A 228 5.76 21.89 -27.92
CA GLU A 228 7.00 22.52 -28.41
C GLU A 228 8.26 22.19 -27.56
N ILE A 229 8.12 21.32 -26.56
CA ILE A 229 9.23 20.92 -25.68
C ILE A 229 10.06 19.82 -26.38
N THR A 230 10.77 20.19 -27.44
CA THR A 230 11.71 19.30 -28.15
C THR A 230 13.17 19.55 -27.77
N SER A 231 13.45 20.61 -27.00
CA SER A 231 14.81 20.99 -26.59
C SER A 231 14.87 21.34 -25.10
N TRP A 232 16.00 20.99 -24.47
CA TRP A 232 16.28 21.36 -23.08
C TRP A 232 16.19 22.88 -22.83
N LYS A 233 16.52 23.69 -23.84
CA LYS A 233 16.38 25.15 -23.77
C LYS A 233 14.92 25.60 -23.74
N THR A 234 14.04 24.94 -24.49
CA THR A 234 12.60 25.28 -24.50
C THR A 234 11.94 24.85 -23.19
N LEU A 235 12.38 23.73 -22.60
CA LEU A 235 11.96 23.31 -21.25
C LEU A 235 12.39 24.33 -20.18
N GLN A 236 13.65 24.78 -20.21
CA GLN A 236 14.14 25.78 -19.26
C GLN A 236 13.38 27.10 -19.35
N ASN A 237 13.08 27.56 -20.57
CA ASN A 237 12.29 28.75 -20.81
C ASN A 237 10.85 28.58 -20.31
N TRP A 238 10.22 27.43 -20.60
CA TRP A 238 8.87 27.09 -20.13
C TRP A 238 8.77 27.09 -18.61
N VAL A 239 9.69 26.43 -17.90
CA VAL A 239 9.67 26.39 -16.43
C VAL A 239 9.95 27.79 -15.86
N SER A 240 10.84 28.58 -16.48
CA SER A 240 11.09 29.95 -16.01
C SER A 240 9.88 30.88 -16.17
N ALA A 241 9.13 30.72 -17.26
CA ALA A 241 7.86 31.42 -17.49
C ALA A 241 6.78 30.95 -16.53
N PHE A 242 6.70 29.65 -16.24
CA PHE A 242 5.78 29.06 -15.26
C PHE A 242 6.04 29.58 -13.84
N VAL A 243 7.30 29.64 -13.41
CA VAL A 243 7.69 30.18 -12.10
C VAL A 243 7.47 31.69 -12.01
N ALA A 244 7.65 32.43 -13.11
CA ALA A 244 7.35 33.86 -13.17
C ALA A 244 5.83 34.12 -13.04
N ALA A 245 5.01 33.32 -13.73
CA ALA A 245 3.55 33.40 -13.66
C ALA A 245 3.02 33.08 -12.24
N PHE A 246 3.67 32.17 -11.50
CA PHE A 246 3.31 31.85 -10.11
C PHE A 246 3.64 32.95 -9.10
N LYS A 247 4.52 33.90 -9.46
CA LYS A 247 4.96 35.00 -8.57
C LYS A 247 4.16 36.29 -8.72
N VAL A 248 3.33 36.43 -9.75
CA VAL A 248 2.50 37.62 -10.00
C VAL A 248 1.03 37.23 -9.86
N PRO A 249 0.39 37.48 -8.71
CA PRO A 249 -0.90 36.88 -8.38
C PRO A 249 -2.13 37.63 -8.96
N GLU A 250 -1.97 38.74 -9.68
CA GLU A 250 -3.09 39.66 -9.92
C GLU A 250 -3.71 39.70 -11.33
N ASN A 251 -3.27 38.89 -12.29
CA ASN A 251 -4.05 38.63 -13.53
C ASN A 251 -3.40 37.56 -14.41
N THR A 252 -3.57 36.28 -14.05
CA THR A 252 -3.11 35.16 -14.88
C THR A 252 -4.29 34.32 -15.37
N ASN A 253 -4.80 34.66 -16.56
CA ASN A 253 -5.67 33.75 -17.30
C ASN A 253 -4.79 32.74 -18.05
N PHE A 254 -4.79 31.50 -17.56
CA PHE A 254 -4.09 30.39 -18.20
C PHE A 254 -4.97 29.79 -19.31
N SER A 255 -4.54 29.98 -20.56
CA SER A 255 -5.16 29.37 -21.72
C SER A 255 -4.33 28.17 -22.16
N MET A 256 -4.90 26.97 -22.08
CA MET A 256 -4.28 25.70 -22.45
C MET A 256 -4.99 25.09 -23.66
N GLU A 257 -4.24 24.61 -24.64
CA GLU A 257 -4.82 23.94 -25.81
C GLU A 257 -5.24 22.51 -25.47
N ARG A 258 -6.30 22.00 -26.12
CA ARG A 258 -6.83 20.64 -25.90
C ARG A 258 -5.78 19.50 -25.94
N PRO A 259 -4.79 19.46 -26.87
CA PRO A 259 -3.78 18.39 -26.87
C PRO A 259 -2.80 18.49 -25.70
N ASP A 260 -2.48 19.71 -25.26
CA ASP A 260 -1.57 19.95 -24.15
C ASP A 260 -2.18 19.55 -22.81
N PHE A 261 -3.49 19.77 -22.63
CA PHE A 261 -4.26 19.25 -21.49
C PHE A 261 -4.24 17.72 -21.43
N ALA A 262 -4.29 17.04 -22.58
CA ALA A 262 -4.25 15.58 -22.62
C ALA A 262 -2.89 15.02 -22.18
N ILE A 263 -1.79 15.68 -22.53
CA ILE A 263 -0.43 15.29 -22.09
C ILE A 263 -0.26 15.53 -20.59
N PHE A 264 -0.67 16.71 -20.10
CA PHE A 264 -0.61 17.03 -18.67
C PHE A 264 -1.48 16.08 -17.84
N SER A 265 -2.72 15.83 -18.29
CA SER A 265 -3.61 14.84 -17.69
C SER A 265 -3.02 13.43 -17.77
N GLY A 266 -2.36 13.05 -18.87
CA GLY A 266 -1.72 11.75 -19.02
C GLY A 266 -0.54 11.55 -18.05
N ILE A 267 0.28 12.59 -17.86
CA ILE A 267 1.37 12.58 -16.87
C ILE A 267 0.81 12.53 -15.45
N LEU A 268 -0.24 13.30 -15.15
CA LEU A 268 -0.88 13.30 -13.84
C LEU A 268 -1.56 11.96 -13.52
N VAL A 269 -2.19 11.34 -14.52
CA VAL A 269 -2.77 10.00 -14.41
C VAL A 269 -1.68 8.94 -14.28
N ALA A 270 -0.56 9.04 -15.00
CA ALA A 270 0.58 8.12 -14.86
C ALA A 270 1.22 8.24 -13.47
N PHE A 271 1.43 9.45 -12.97
CA PHE A 271 1.88 9.68 -11.59
C PHE A 271 0.84 9.18 -10.58
N GLY A 272 -0.45 9.43 -10.82
CA GLY A 272 -1.54 8.96 -9.99
C GLY A 272 -1.72 7.44 -10.02
N TRP A 273 -1.39 6.77 -11.11
CA TRP A 273 -1.38 5.31 -11.22
C TRP A 273 -0.18 4.71 -10.49
N LEU A 274 1.00 5.34 -10.62
CA LEU A 274 2.18 4.97 -9.84
C LEU A 274 1.92 5.16 -8.35
N PHE A 275 1.20 6.21 -7.95
CA PHE A 275 0.82 6.49 -6.56
C PHE A 275 -0.41 5.69 -6.07
N GLY A 276 -1.29 5.28 -6.98
CA GLY A 276 -2.51 4.51 -6.70
C GLY A 276 -2.23 3.02 -6.55
N SER A 277 -1.30 2.46 -7.33
CA SER A 277 -0.78 1.10 -7.09
C SER A 277 0.13 1.01 -5.85
N LEU A 278 0.37 2.14 -5.20
CA LEU A 278 1.16 2.34 -3.98
C LEU A 278 0.28 2.18 -2.71
N LEU A 279 -1.04 2.11 -2.85
CA LEU A 279 -2.03 2.14 -1.75
C LEU A 279 -2.98 0.93 -1.71
N ASN A 280 -2.92 0.01 -2.67
CA ASN A 280 -3.81 -1.16 -2.78
C ASN A 280 -3.01 -2.46 -2.78
#